data_AF-A0A2W0E9T3-F1
#
_entry.id   AF-A0A2W0E9T3-F1
#
_cell.length_a   1.000
_cell.length_b   1.000
_cell.length_c   1.000
_cell.angle_alpha   90.00
_cell.angle_beta   90.00
_cell.angle_gamma   90.00
#
_symmetry.space_group_name_H-M   'P 1'
#
loop_
_entity.id
_entity.type
_entity.pdbx_description
1 polymer ?
#
loop_
_entity_poly.entity_id
_entity_poly.type
_entity_poly.pdbx_seq_one_letter_code
_entity_poly.pdbx_strand_id
1 'polypeptide(L)'
;LAAQLMRLPGRRRVLVIEPRAELGRGEAYSAVELGHTLNGNAARMSVDPDNPDDLTQWLTEYIEAGGWPESDRQHVPISELFPPRGIFGLYARQRLAEAQAVGALNGSTVEHVQAEVVDLQADADAVRLTLSDGRCLQGAFAVLATGMFPAARTPQTRSSGLNAAALDPWDVAAMQRLDPQSTVMIIGSGLTMVDAVVSLEQAGHRGPIEVFSRHGLLPHVRRQPPAWVDFLAEDQDIRT
;
A
#
# COMPACT_ATOMS: atom_id res chain seq x y z
N LEU A 1 -0.95 -7.67 -10.75
CA LEU A 1 -0.74 -8.90 -11.53
C LEU A 1 -1.96 -9.83 -11.56
N ALA A 2 -2.43 -10.36 -10.43
CA ALA A 2 -3.56 -11.30 -10.41
C ALA A 2 -4.81 -10.76 -11.15
N ALA A 3 -5.18 -9.50 -10.92
CA ALA A 3 -6.25 -8.82 -11.64
C ALA A 3 -6.03 -8.83 -13.18
N GLN A 4 -4.81 -8.52 -13.63
CA GLN A 4 -4.48 -8.51 -15.06
C GLN A 4 -4.58 -9.91 -15.66
N LEU A 5 -4.09 -10.95 -14.97
CA LEU A 5 -4.21 -12.34 -15.44
C LEU A 5 -5.65 -12.81 -15.57
N MET A 6 -6.56 -12.30 -14.73
CA MET A 6 -7.99 -12.65 -14.79
C MET A 6 -8.72 -11.97 -15.95
N ARG A 7 -8.22 -10.83 -16.43
CA ARG A 7 -8.80 -10.15 -17.60
C ARG A 7 -8.41 -10.79 -18.93
N LEU A 8 -7.36 -11.61 -18.95
CA LEU A 8 -6.88 -12.26 -20.17
C LEU A 8 -7.76 -13.47 -20.58
N PRO A 9 -7.97 -13.73 -21.88
CA PRO A 9 -8.66 -14.92 -22.36
C PRO A 9 -8.00 -16.22 -21.88
N GLY A 10 -8.79 -17.27 -21.69
CA GLY A 10 -8.30 -18.61 -21.31
C GLY A 10 -8.39 -18.92 -19.82
N ARG A 11 -8.14 -20.20 -19.49
CA ARG A 11 -8.30 -20.76 -18.14
C ARG A 11 -6.99 -20.74 -17.37
N ARG A 12 -6.99 -20.09 -16.21
CA ARG A 12 -5.84 -19.98 -15.29
C ARG A 12 -6.27 -20.27 -13.86
N ARG A 13 -5.38 -20.87 -13.08
CA ARG A 13 -5.53 -20.99 -11.62
C ARG A 13 -4.42 -20.18 -10.98
N VAL A 14 -4.78 -19.14 -10.23
CA VAL A 14 -3.85 -18.27 -9.52
C VAL A 14 -4.05 -18.43 -8.03
N LEU A 15 -2.95 -18.72 -7.31
CA LEU A 15 -2.93 -18.68 -5.86
C LEU A 15 -2.23 -17.38 -5.44
N VAL A 16 -2.86 -16.61 -4.56
CA VAL A 16 -2.24 -15.44 -3.91
C VAL A 16 -2.03 -15.81 -2.46
N ILE A 17 -0.78 -15.97 -2.05
CA ILE A 17 -0.40 -16.30 -0.69
C ILE A 17 -0.09 -14.99 0.04
N GLU A 18 -0.94 -14.63 1.00
CA GLU A 18 -0.85 -13.38 1.77
C GLU A 18 -1.37 -13.65 3.19
N PRO A 19 -0.57 -13.42 4.25
CA PRO A 19 -0.98 -13.74 5.62
C PRO A 19 -2.11 -12.85 6.16
N ARG A 20 -2.28 -11.64 5.64
CA ARG A 20 -3.38 -10.75 6.03
C ARG A 20 -4.73 -11.30 5.56
N ALA A 21 -5.80 -10.88 6.24
CA ALA A 21 -7.17 -11.32 5.94
C ALA A 21 -7.70 -10.79 4.60
N GLU A 22 -7.12 -9.73 4.06
CA GLU A 22 -7.57 -9.10 2.81
C GLU A 22 -6.41 -8.94 1.81
N LEU A 23 -6.73 -9.17 0.53
CA LEU A 23 -5.81 -8.89 -0.58
C LEU A 23 -5.84 -7.41 -0.99
N GLY A 24 -4.73 -6.94 -1.57
CA GLY A 24 -4.66 -5.67 -2.29
C GLY A 24 -4.23 -4.46 -1.46
N ARG A 25 -4.29 -4.55 -0.13
CA ARG A 25 -3.87 -3.44 0.76
C ARG A 25 -2.36 -3.38 1.01
N GLY A 26 -1.73 -4.54 1.20
CA GLY A 26 -0.31 -4.60 1.59
C GLY A 26 -0.01 -3.74 2.82
N GLU A 27 1.24 -3.36 3.03
CA GLU A 27 1.59 -2.47 4.16
C GLU A 27 1.09 -1.04 3.93
N ALA A 28 1.36 -0.49 2.74
CA ALA A 28 1.19 0.93 2.44
C ALA A 28 -0.26 1.41 2.39
N TYR A 29 -1.23 0.51 2.20
CA TYR A 29 -2.66 0.83 2.03
C TYR A 29 -3.57 0.15 3.07
N SER A 30 -2.98 -0.42 4.14
CA SER A 30 -3.72 -0.97 5.28
C SER A 30 -4.07 0.08 6.34
N ALA A 31 -3.48 1.28 6.27
CA ALA A 31 -3.81 2.37 7.17
C ALA A 31 -5.30 2.74 7.07
N VAL A 32 -5.98 2.78 8.22
CA VAL A 32 -7.43 3.03 8.31
C VAL A 32 -7.77 4.51 8.47
N GLU A 33 -6.82 5.33 8.91
CA GLU A 33 -7.05 6.73 9.22
C GLU A 33 -7.06 7.60 7.95
N LEU A 34 -8.05 8.50 7.87
CA LEU A 34 -8.19 9.42 6.72
C LEU A 34 -7.02 10.41 6.61
N GLY A 35 -6.30 10.66 7.71
CA GLY A 35 -5.13 11.53 7.72
C GLY A 35 -3.92 10.94 6.99
N HIS A 36 -3.82 9.60 6.93
CA HIS A 36 -2.73 8.91 6.24
C HIS A 36 -3.03 8.86 4.74
N THR A 37 -2.59 9.90 4.04
CA THR A 37 -2.89 10.10 2.62
C THR A 37 -1.77 9.58 1.73
N LEU A 38 -2.09 9.29 0.46
CA LEU A 38 -1.10 8.83 -0.52
C LEU A 38 0.03 9.84 -0.73
N ASN A 39 1.19 9.35 -1.19
CA ASN A 39 2.34 10.20 -1.50
C ASN A 39 2.16 10.97 -2.82
N GLY A 40 1.33 10.46 -3.72
CA GLY A 40 0.93 11.09 -4.99
C GLY A 40 -0.55 11.45 -5.00
N ASN A 41 -0.92 12.34 -5.91
CA ASN A 41 -2.33 12.65 -6.18
C ASN A 41 -2.99 11.51 -6.98
N ALA A 42 -4.31 11.58 -7.15
CA ALA A 42 -5.09 10.56 -7.85
C ALA A 42 -4.61 10.33 -9.29
N ALA A 43 -4.29 11.38 -10.04
CA ALA A 43 -3.81 11.30 -11.43
C ALA A 43 -2.44 10.61 -11.60
N ARG A 44 -1.73 10.30 -10.50
CA ARG A 44 -0.43 9.62 -10.53
C ARG A 44 -0.51 8.17 -10.08
N MET A 45 -1.70 7.67 -9.79
CA MET A 45 -1.86 6.35 -9.22
C MET A 45 -2.95 5.60 -9.96
N SER A 46 -2.64 4.37 -10.37
CA SER A 46 -3.59 3.45 -10.97
C SER A 46 -3.14 2.02 -10.67
N VAL A 47 -4.08 1.10 -10.44
CA VAL A 47 -3.78 -0.34 -10.45
C VAL A 47 -3.92 -0.96 -11.85
N ASP A 48 -4.42 -0.18 -12.81
CA ASP A 48 -4.56 -0.55 -14.20
C ASP A 48 -3.44 0.09 -15.04
N PRO A 49 -2.44 -0.67 -15.53
CA PRO A 49 -1.35 -0.11 -16.30
C PRO A 49 -1.79 0.48 -17.63
N ASP A 50 -2.97 0.07 -18.15
CA ASP A 50 -3.50 0.53 -19.43
C ASP A 50 -4.51 1.69 -19.28
N ASN A 51 -4.87 2.05 -18.04
CA ASN A 51 -5.75 3.18 -17.74
C ASN A 51 -5.12 4.04 -16.62
N PRO A 52 -4.34 5.08 -16.97
CA PRO A 52 -3.70 5.94 -15.97
C PRO A 52 -4.71 6.75 -15.14
N ASP A 53 -5.93 6.96 -15.65
CA ASP A 53 -7.00 7.70 -14.98
C ASP A 53 -7.92 6.82 -14.12
N ASP A 54 -7.64 5.52 -14.00
CA ASP A 54 -8.54 4.54 -13.38
C ASP A 54 -8.92 4.89 -11.93
N LEU A 55 -7.96 5.37 -11.14
CA LEU A 55 -8.23 5.82 -9.77
C LEU A 55 -9.07 7.09 -9.74
N THR A 56 -8.80 8.05 -10.63
CA THR A 56 -9.58 9.30 -10.72
C THR A 56 -11.03 9.02 -11.06
N GLN A 57 -11.27 8.12 -12.02
CA GLN A 57 -12.61 7.67 -12.42
C GLN A 57 -13.31 6.97 -11.26
N TRP A 58 -12.65 6.01 -10.61
CA TRP A 58 -13.19 5.30 -9.46
C TRP A 58 -13.49 6.23 -8.28
N LEU A 59 -12.60 7.18 -7.98
CA LEU A 59 -12.80 8.17 -6.91
C LEU A 59 -14.00 9.07 -7.19
N THR A 60 -14.26 9.39 -8.45
CA THR A 60 -15.43 10.20 -8.85
C THR A 60 -16.71 9.47 -8.45
N GLU A 61 -16.86 8.23 -8.88
CA GLU A 61 -18.02 7.39 -8.53
C GLU A 61 -18.12 7.17 -7.01
N TYR A 62 -16.99 6.93 -6.34
CA TYR A 62 -16.95 6.69 -4.90
C TYR A 62 -17.37 7.92 -4.08
N ILE A 63 -16.94 9.12 -4.46
CA ILE A 63 -17.29 10.37 -3.80
C ILE A 63 -18.75 10.74 -4.08
N GLU A 64 -19.22 10.59 -5.33
CA GLU A 64 -20.63 10.80 -5.70
C GLU A 64 -21.58 9.89 -4.92
N ALA A 65 -21.16 8.66 -4.64
CA ALA A 65 -21.88 7.71 -3.79
C ALA A 65 -21.77 8.02 -2.28
N GLY A 66 -21.08 9.09 -1.87
CA GLY A 66 -20.90 9.51 -0.48
C GLY A 66 -19.79 8.76 0.28
N GLY A 67 -18.89 8.08 -0.43
CA GLY A 67 -17.83 7.27 0.17
C GLY A 67 -16.72 8.05 0.88
N TRP A 68 -16.51 9.33 0.51
CA TRP A 68 -15.53 10.19 1.18
C TRP A 68 -15.97 11.67 1.18
N PRO A 69 -16.88 12.06 2.08
CA PRO A 69 -17.37 13.44 2.18
C PRO A 69 -16.27 14.46 2.53
N GLU A 70 -15.21 14.04 3.24
CA GLU A 70 -14.09 14.91 3.61
C GLU A 70 -13.17 15.27 2.44
N SER A 71 -13.38 14.67 1.26
CA SER A 71 -12.64 15.01 0.04
C SER A 71 -12.71 16.51 -0.29
N ASP A 72 -13.86 17.14 -0.07
CA ASP A 72 -14.11 18.57 -0.34
C ASP A 72 -13.16 19.51 0.43
N ARG A 73 -12.62 19.05 1.58
CA ARG A 73 -11.69 19.86 2.40
C ARG A 73 -10.38 20.19 1.67
N GLN A 74 -9.99 19.43 0.65
CA GLN A 74 -8.78 19.71 -0.12
C GLN A 74 -8.99 20.83 -1.16
N HIS A 75 -10.23 21.16 -1.52
CA HIS A 75 -10.60 22.22 -2.47
C HIS A 75 -9.82 22.16 -3.82
N VAL A 76 -9.64 20.94 -4.36
CA VAL A 76 -8.96 20.68 -5.63
C VAL A 76 -9.77 19.71 -6.49
N PRO A 77 -9.54 19.63 -7.81
CA PRO A 77 -10.14 18.61 -8.67
C PRO A 77 -9.86 17.19 -8.16
N ILE A 78 -10.73 16.23 -8.49
CA ILE A 78 -10.58 14.83 -8.05
C ILE A 78 -9.23 14.22 -8.46
N SER A 79 -8.77 14.52 -9.67
CA SER A 79 -7.45 14.12 -10.19
C SER A 79 -6.27 14.62 -9.35
N GLU A 80 -6.47 15.71 -8.61
CA GLU A 80 -5.47 16.38 -7.79
C GLU A 80 -5.59 16.04 -6.29
N LEU A 81 -6.63 15.29 -5.90
CA LEU A 81 -6.81 14.82 -4.53
C LEU A 81 -5.68 13.89 -4.12
N PHE A 82 -5.27 14.01 -2.86
CA PHE A 82 -4.45 13.01 -2.18
C PHE A 82 -5.37 12.15 -1.31
N PRO A 83 -5.91 11.03 -1.83
CA PRO A 83 -6.84 10.22 -1.07
C PRO A 83 -6.13 9.51 0.09
N PRO A 84 -6.86 9.17 1.16
CA PRO A 84 -6.42 8.25 2.19
C PRO A 84 -5.91 6.93 1.62
N ARG A 85 -4.84 6.42 2.22
CA ARG A 85 -4.27 5.10 1.92
C ARG A 85 -5.30 3.99 2.01
N GLY A 86 -6.15 4.01 3.03
CA GLY A 86 -7.23 3.03 3.21
C GLY A 86 -8.26 3.04 2.07
N ILE A 87 -8.55 4.22 1.50
CA ILE A 87 -9.44 4.37 0.33
C ILE A 87 -8.79 3.78 -0.92
N PHE A 88 -7.49 4.03 -1.14
CA PHE A 88 -6.76 3.35 -2.21
C PHE A 88 -6.78 1.83 -2.05
N GLY A 89 -6.67 1.34 -0.81
CA GLY A 89 -6.81 -0.08 -0.50
C GLY A 89 -8.19 -0.66 -0.88
N LEU A 90 -9.27 0.11 -0.68
CA LEU A 90 -10.63 -0.27 -1.12
C LEU A 90 -10.71 -0.36 -2.65
N TYR A 91 -10.19 0.66 -3.34
CA TYR A 91 -10.08 0.71 -4.79
C TYR A 91 -9.35 -0.52 -5.36
N ALA A 92 -8.15 -0.84 -4.85
CA ALA A 92 -7.36 -1.98 -5.30
C ALA A 92 -8.10 -3.31 -5.10
N ARG A 93 -8.80 -3.46 -3.97
CA ARG A 93 -9.60 -4.66 -3.66
C ARG A 93 -10.80 -4.78 -4.60
N GLN A 94 -11.49 -3.69 -4.88
CA GLN A 94 -12.63 -3.68 -5.80
C GLN A 94 -12.20 -4.04 -7.23
N ARG A 95 -11.10 -3.45 -7.73
CA ARG A 95 -10.55 -3.80 -9.04
C ARG A 95 -10.13 -5.26 -9.15
N LEU A 96 -9.60 -5.86 -8.07
CA LEU A 96 -9.33 -7.30 -8.04
C LEU A 96 -10.62 -8.14 -8.12
N ALA A 97 -11.66 -7.78 -7.37
CA ALA A 97 -12.94 -8.47 -7.38
C ALA A 97 -13.63 -8.40 -8.76
N GLU A 98 -13.63 -7.23 -9.39
CA GLU A 98 -14.13 -7.03 -10.76
C GLU A 98 -13.37 -7.91 -11.76
N ALA A 99 -12.04 -7.93 -11.66
CA ALA A 99 -11.22 -8.79 -12.51
C ALA A 99 -11.50 -10.28 -12.29
N GLN A 100 -11.70 -10.72 -11.04
CA GLN A 100 -12.08 -12.10 -10.73
C GLN A 100 -13.42 -12.48 -11.39
N ALA A 101 -14.41 -11.59 -11.37
CA ALA A 101 -15.69 -11.83 -12.04
C ALA A 101 -15.52 -12.02 -13.56
N VAL A 102 -14.67 -11.20 -14.20
CA VAL A 102 -14.32 -11.36 -15.62
C VAL A 102 -13.60 -12.70 -15.89
N GLY A 103 -12.62 -13.04 -15.06
CA GLY A 103 -11.86 -14.29 -15.19
C GLY A 103 -12.72 -15.54 -15.01
N ALA A 104 -13.71 -15.49 -14.11
CA ALA A 104 -14.63 -16.58 -13.86
C ALA A 104 -15.45 -16.96 -15.10
N LEU A 105 -15.80 -15.99 -15.95
CA LEU A 105 -16.46 -16.23 -17.24
C LEU A 105 -15.60 -17.08 -18.20
N ASN A 106 -14.28 -17.04 -18.03
CA ASN A 106 -13.30 -17.83 -18.79
C ASN A 106 -12.84 -19.11 -18.04
N GLY A 107 -13.49 -19.44 -16.91
CA GLY A 107 -13.12 -20.57 -16.05
C GLY A 107 -11.84 -20.36 -15.24
N SER A 108 -11.31 -19.13 -15.18
CA SER A 108 -10.15 -18.79 -14.36
C SER A 108 -10.54 -18.59 -12.90
N THR A 109 -9.59 -18.84 -11.98
CA THR A 109 -9.78 -18.67 -10.54
C THR A 109 -8.62 -17.94 -9.89
N VAL A 110 -8.94 -17.15 -8.86
CA VAL A 110 -7.97 -16.59 -7.90
C VAL A 110 -8.36 -17.09 -6.51
N GLU A 111 -7.44 -17.73 -5.82
CA GLU A 111 -7.64 -18.20 -4.45
C GLU A 111 -6.68 -17.45 -3.51
N HIS A 112 -7.22 -16.89 -2.43
CA HIS A 112 -6.43 -16.30 -1.37
C HIS A 112 -6.07 -17.38 -0.36
N VAL A 113 -4.78 -17.70 -0.28
CA VAL A 113 -4.23 -18.61 0.74
C VAL A 113 -3.69 -17.75 1.87
N GLN A 114 -4.42 -17.72 2.98
CA GLN A 114 -4.02 -16.95 4.15
C GLN A 114 -2.90 -17.68 4.92
N ALA A 115 -1.66 -17.45 4.51
CA ALA A 115 -0.46 -18.03 5.09
C ALA A 115 0.78 -17.20 4.69
N GLU A 116 1.91 -17.49 5.32
CA GLU A 116 3.22 -16.98 4.91
C GLU A 116 3.99 -18.07 4.16
N VAL A 117 4.64 -17.74 3.04
CA VAL A 117 5.59 -18.64 2.37
C VAL A 117 6.94 -18.52 3.07
N VAL A 118 7.45 -19.62 3.61
CA VAL A 118 8.72 -19.65 4.36
C VAL A 118 9.89 -20.28 3.59
N ASP A 119 9.59 -21.04 2.52
CA ASP A 119 10.60 -21.62 1.64
C ASP A 119 10.06 -21.76 0.21
N LEU A 120 10.97 -21.70 -0.77
CA LEU A 120 10.68 -21.85 -2.19
C LEU A 120 11.77 -22.69 -2.85
N GLN A 121 11.36 -23.74 -3.55
CA GLN A 121 12.24 -24.61 -4.33
C GLN A 121 11.76 -24.66 -5.78
N ALA A 122 12.65 -24.32 -6.71
CA ALA A 122 12.37 -24.37 -8.14
C ALA A 122 12.97 -25.65 -8.74
N ASP A 123 12.11 -26.48 -9.31
CA ASP A 123 12.47 -27.63 -10.14
C ASP A 123 12.37 -27.24 -11.63
N ALA A 124 12.76 -28.15 -12.55
CA ALA A 124 12.75 -27.88 -13.99
C ALA A 124 11.36 -27.49 -14.54
N ASP A 125 10.29 -28.10 -14.01
CA ASP A 125 8.92 -27.96 -14.53
C ASP A 125 7.94 -27.36 -13.51
N ALA A 126 8.40 -27.02 -12.30
CA ALA A 126 7.52 -26.56 -11.23
C ALA A 126 8.24 -25.75 -10.15
N VAL A 127 7.47 -24.99 -9.40
CA VAL A 127 7.91 -24.34 -8.17
C VAL A 127 7.11 -24.90 -7.00
N ARG A 128 7.81 -25.38 -5.98
CA ARG A 128 7.25 -25.83 -4.71
C ARG A 128 7.42 -24.75 -3.65
N LEU A 129 6.35 -24.47 -2.93
CA LEU A 129 6.30 -23.51 -1.84
C LEU A 129 6.03 -24.26 -0.54
N THR A 130 6.77 -23.92 0.52
CA THR A 130 6.48 -24.35 1.89
C THR A 130 5.84 -23.20 2.64
N LEU A 131 4.68 -23.43 3.24
CA LEU A 131 3.97 -22.44 4.04
C LEU A 131 4.36 -22.53 5.51
N SER A 132 4.15 -21.45 6.27
CA SER A 132 4.43 -21.37 7.71
C SER A 132 3.65 -22.37 8.56
N ASP A 133 2.53 -22.89 8.05
CA ASP A 133 1.72 -23.94 8.69
C ASP A 133 2.10 -25.36 8.26
N GLY A 134 3.18 -25.51 7.49
CA GLY A 134 3.69 -26.80 7.00
C GLY A 134 2.99 -27.34 5.74
N ARG A 135 1.97 -26.67 5.20
CA ARG A 135 1.40 -27.04 3.89
C ARG A 135 2.44 -26.81 2.78
N CYS A 136 2.42 -27.69 1.79
CA CYS A 136 3.19 -27.52 0.56
C CYS A 136 2.24 -27.20 -0.60
N LEU A 137 2.55 -26.14 -1.35
CA LEU A 137 1.86 -25.79 -2.59
C LEU A 137 2.79 -25.97 -3.78
N GLN A 138 2.22 -26.20 -4.96
CA GLN A 138 2.98 -26.33 -6.20
C GLN A 138 2.30 -25.54 -7.32
N GLY A 139 3.11 -24.86 -8.13
CA GLY A 139 2.67 -24.16 -9.34
C GLY A 139 3.68 -24.27 -10.46
N ALA A 140 3.27 -24.01 -11.70
CA ALA A 140 4.19 -23.97 -12.84
C ALA A 140 5.12 -22.73 -12.78
N PHE A 141 4.63 -21.64 -12.18
CA PHE A 141 5.37 -20.39 -12.03
C PHE A 141 5.13 -19.84 -10.62
N ALA A 142 6.13 -19.14 -10.09
CA ALA A 142 6.00 -18.34 -8.88
C ALA A 142 6.45 -16.91 -9.18
N VAL A 143 5.71 -15.93 -8.67
CA VAL A 143 6.06 -14.51 -8.74
C VAL A 143 6.20 -13.99 -7.32
N LEU A 144 7.40 -13.52 -6.98
CA LEU A 144 7.66 -12.87 -5.70
C LEU A 144 7.22 -11.41 -5.80
N ALA A 145 6.09 -11.10 -5.17
CA ALA A 145 5.52 -9.75 -5.08
C ALA A 145 5.35 -9.33 -3.61
N THR A 146 6.37 -9.58 -2.79
CA THR A 146 6.34 -9.40 -1.32
C THR A 146 6.39 -7.93 -0.88
N GLY A 147 6.48 -7.00 -1.82
CA GLY A 147 6.46 -5.56 -1.55
C GLY A 147 7.69 -5.07 -0.80
N MET A 148 7.51 -3.94 -0.10
CA MET A 148 8.51 -3.37 0.80
C MET A 148 8.24 -3.89 2.21
N PHE A 149 9.25 -4.50 2.82
CA PHE A 149 9.19 -4.90 4.22
C PHE A 149 9.32 -3.66 5.12
N PRO A 150 8.72 -3.65 6.32
CA PRO A 150 9.07 -2.67 7.34
C PRO A 150 10.59 -2.62 7.44
N ALA A 151 11.19 -1.43 7.40
CA ALA A 151 12.63 -1.28 7.55
C ALA A 151 13.01 -2.10 8.78
N ALA A 152 13.86 -3.12 8.58
CA ALA A 152 14.20 -4.08 9.62
C ALA A 152 14.50 -3.27 10.87
N ARG A 153 13.65 -3.39 11.91
CA ARG A 153 13.93 -2.86 13.24
C ARG A 153 15.34 -3.37 13.50
N THR A 154 16.30 -2.46 13.62
CA THR A 154 17.73 -2.76 13.58
C THR A 154 17.93 -4.03 14.40
N PRO A 155 18.44 -5.15 13.82
CA PRO A 155 18.46 -6.42 14.53
C PRO A 155 19.39 -6.27 15.74
N GLN A 156 18.80 -5.87 16.86
CA GLN A 156 19.51 -5.71 18.11
C GLN A 156 19.40 -7.04 18.82
N THR A 157 20.55 -7.65 19.01
CA THR A 157 20.75 -8.96 19.64
C THR A 157 20.47 -8.94 21.15
N ARG A 158 19.99 -7.82 21.72
CA ARG A 158 19.62 -7.66 23.13
C ARG A 158 18.40 -6.75 23.27
N SER A 159 17.40 -7.23 24.01
CA SER A 159 16.25 -6.44 24.45
C SER A 159 16.74 -5.26 25.32
N SER A 160 16.47 -4.04 24.87
CA SER A 160 16.48 -2.86 25.73
C SER A 160 15.03 -2.42 25.94
N GLY A 161 14.70 -1.85 27.11
CA GLY A 161 13.35 -1.34 27.39
C GLY A 161 12.85 -0.32 26.34
N LEU A 162 13.77 0.31 25.61
CA LEU A 162 13.47 1.25 24.53
C LEU A 162 12.83 0.58 23.30
N ASN A 163 13.21 -0.65 22.95
CA ASN A 163 12.59 -1.37 21.82
C ASN A 163 11.18 -1.86 22.15
N ALA A 164 10.93 -2.20 23.42
CA ALA A 164 9.59 -2.56 23.89
C ALA A 164 8.62 -1.37 23.83
N ALA A 165 9.14 -0.14 23.80
CA ALA A 165 8.37 1.09 23.65
C ALA A 165 8.18 1.53 22.19
N ALA A 166 8.75 0.82 21.21
CA ALA A 166 8.59 1.16 19.80
C ALA A 166 7.17 0.89 19.31
N LEU A 167 6.51 1.92 18.80
CA LEU A 167 5.15 1.87 18.27
C LEU A 167 5.14 1.80 16.75
N ASP A 168 4.10 1.19 16.21
CA ASP A 168 3.77 1.31 14.79
C ASP A 168 3.27 2.74 14.52
N PRO A 169 3.84 3.46 13.54
CA PRO A 169 3.43 4.83 13.20
C PRO A 169 1.97 4.95 12.75
N TRP A 170 1.30 3.87 12.37
CA TRP A 170 -0.11 3.87 11.95
C TRP A 170 -1.07 3.27 13.00
N ASP A 171 -0.57 2.82 14.17
CA ASP A 171 -1.41 2.30 15.26
C ASP A 171 -1.82 3.40 16.24
N VAL A 172 -2.87 4.14 15.87
CA VAL A 172 -3.46 5.21 16.71
C VAL A 172 -3.95 4.67 18.06
N ALA A 173 -4.50 3.46 18.09
CA ALA A 173 -4.99 2.84 19.33
C ALA A 173 -3.85 2.57 20.33
N ALA A 174 -2.67 2.20 19.84
CA ALA A 174 -1.49 2.11 20.69
C ALA A 174 -1.01 3.47 21.17
N MET A 175 -1.03 4.49 20.32
CA MET A 175 -0.64 5.86 20.68
C MET A 175 -1.59 6.50 21.70
N GLN A 176 -2.89 6.18 21.69
CA GLN A 176 -3.87 6.64 22.68
C GLN A 176 -3.55 6.19 24.11
N ARG A 177 -2.72 5.15 24.28
CA ARG A 177 -2.27 4.67 25.60
C ARG A 177 -1.09 5.45 26.16
N LEU A 178 -0.46 6.32 25.38
CA LEU A 178 0.60 7.20 25.85
C LEU A 178 0.03 8.27 26.78
N ASP A 179 0.84 8.72 27.75
CA ASP A 179 0.54 9.97 28.43
C ASP A 179 0.50 11.10 27.38
N PRO A 180 -0.63 11.83 27.23
CA PRO A 180 -0.76 12.91 26.27
C PRO A 180 0.31 13.99 26.38
N GLN A 181 0.97 14.15 27.53
CA GLN A 181 2.01 15.17 27.77
C GLN A 181 3.44 14.62 27.75
N SER A 182 3.62 13.31 27.58
CA SER A 182 4.95 12.70 27.53
C SER A 182 5.77 13.20 26.34
N THR A 183 7.09 13.06 26.40
CA THR A 183 7.95 13.30 25.23
C THR A 183 7.95 12.09 24.31
N VAL A 184 7.69 12.31 23.03
CA VAL A 184 7.78 11.27 21.98
C VAL A 184 8.99 11.54 21.10
N MET A 185 9.84 10.53 20.94
CA MET A 185 10.99 10.58 20.04
C MET A 185 10.70 9.81 18.75
N ILE A 186 10.88 10.46 17.60
CA ILE A 186 10.78 9.84 16.28
C ILE A 186 12.17 9.75 15.66
N ILE A 187 12.56 8.54 15.25
CA ILE A 187 13.82 8.29 14.57
C ILE A 187 13.56 8.22 13.06
N GLY A 188 14.10 9.19 12.33
CA GLY A 188 13.86 9.38 10.90
C GLY A 188 12.89 10.54 10.63
N SER A 189 13.15 11.26 9.53
CA SER A 189 12.38 12.44 9.12
C SER A 189 11.78 12.27 7.71
N GLY A 190 11.46 11.03 7.32
CA GLY A 190 10.81 10.71 6.04
C GLY A 190 9.29 10.88 6.09
N LEU A 191 8.58 10.44 5.04
CA LEU A 191 7.12 10.54 4.97
C LEU A 191 6.41 9.76 6.09
N THR A 192 6.98 8.63 6.54
CA THR A 192 6.46 7.88 7.70
C THR A 192 6.47 8.70 9.00
N MET A 193 7.40 9.67 9.16
CA MET A 193 7.37 10.56 10.33
C MET A 193 6.14 11.48 10.29
N VAL A 194 5.74 11.94 9.12
CA VAL A 194 4.51 12.75 8.95
C VAL A 194 3.29 11.93 9.36
N ASP A 195 3.19 10.69 8.89
CA ASP A 195 2.11 9.78 9.28
C ASP A 195 2.08 9.55 10.80
N ALA A 196 3.24 9.36 11.44
CA ALA A 196 3.35 9.19 12.89
C ALA A 196 2.89 10.45 13.66
N VAL A 197 3.25 11.64 13.20
CA VAL A 197 2.80 12.91 13.82
C VAL A 197 1.29 13.07 13.69
N VAL A 198 0.72 12.76 12.52
CA VAL A 198 -0.73 12.76 12.30
C VAL A 198 -1.42 11.77 13.24
N SER A 199 -0.88 10.56 13.38
CA SER A 199 -1.41 9.55 14.31
C SER A 199 -1.35 10.02 15.76
N LEU A 200 -0.27 10.67 16.19
CA LEU A 200 -0.12 11.23 17.54
C LEU A 200 -1.15 12.35 17.80
N GLU A 201 -1.34 13.25 16.84
CA GLU A 201 -2.31 14.34 16.95
C GLU A 201 -3.74 13.79 17.13
N GLN A 202 -4.10 12.78 16.31
CA GLN A 202 -5.37 12.05 16.37
C GLN A 202 -5.54 11.28 17.68
N ALA A 203 -4.46 10.67 18.19
CA ALA A 203 -4.44 10.01 19.49
C ALA A 203 -4.58 10.97 20.68
N GLY A 204 -4.61 12.29 20.44
CA GLY A 204 -4.76 13.30 21.48
C GLY A 204 -3.45 13.70 22.15
N HIS A 205 -2.29 13.30 21.60
CA HIS A 205 -0.99 13.69 22.12
C HIS A 205 -0.76 15.21 21.97
N ARG A 206 -0.24 15.84 23.03
CA ARG A 206 0.02 17.29 23.13
C ARG A 206 1.39 17.61 23.73
N GLY A 207 2.16 16.59 24.11
CA GLY A 207 3.50 16.72 24.63
C GLY A 207 4.55 17.01 23.54
N PRO A 208 5.83 17.16 23.94
CA PRO A 208 6.91 17.45 23.00
C PRO A 208 7.18 16.28 22.05
N ILE A 209 7.38 16.58 20.76
CA ILE A 209 7.81 15.62 19.74
C ILE A 209 9.22 15.98 19.27
N GLU A 210 10.17 15.08 19.48
CA GLU A 210 11.57 15.24 19.07
C GLU A 210 11.88 14.33 17.87
N VAL A 211 12.38 14.91 16.77
CA VAL A 211 12.69 14.17 15.54
C VAL A 211 14.20 14.12 15.31
N PHE A 212 14.76 12.91 15.25
CA PHE A 212 16.17 12.69 14.94
C PHE A 212 16.34 12.30 13.47
N SER A 213 17.02 13.15 12.71
CA SER A 213 17.31 12.92 11.29
C SER A 213 18.80 12.70 11.04
N ARG A 214 19.13 11.66 10.28
CA ARG A 214 20.52 11.42 9.83
C ARG A 214 21.01 12.47 8.83
N HIS A 215 20.10 13.03 8.02
CA HIS A 215 20.44 13.92 6.91
C HIS A 215 19.99 15.36 7.12
N GLY A 216 19.22 15.64 8.19
CA GLY A 216 18.68 16.98 8.45
C GLY A 216 17.63 17.44 7.44
N LEU A 217 17.09 16.53 6.62
CA LEU A 217 16.08 16.83 5.60
C LEU A 217 14.67 16.60 6.16
N LEU A 218 13.72 17.45 5.78
CA LEU A 218 12.29 17.26 6.02
C LEU A 218 11.56 16.99 4.71
N PRO A 219 10.41 16.29 4.74
CA PRO A 219 9.58 16.13 3.56
C PRO A 219 9.12 17.50 3.07
N HIS A 220 9.13 17.69 1.75
CA HIS A 220 8.60 18.90 1.15
C HIS A 220 7.07 18.92 1.21
N VAL A 221 6.50 20.12 1.29
CA VAL A 221 5.06 20.33 1.10
C VAL A 221 4.66 19.75 -0.26
N ARG A 222 3.49 19.10 -0.30
CA ARG A 222 2.92 18.55 -1.53
C ARG A 222 2.86 19.61 -2.62
N ARG A 223 3.22 19.21 -3.82
CA ARG A 223 3.12 20.03 -5.03
C ARG A 223 2.40 19.21 -6.09
N GLN A 224 1.61 19.88 -6.92
CA GLN A 224 1.07 19.25 -8.13
C GLN A 224 2.22 19.06 -9.12
N PRO A 225 2.61 17.82 -9.46
CA PRO A 225 3.67 17.60 -10.43
C PRO A 225 3.18 17.98 -11.84
N PRO A 226 4.03 18.60 -12.68
CA PRO A 226 3.65 18.96 -14.05
C PRO A 226 3.26 17.71 -14.85
N ALA A 227 2.34 17.83 -15.82
CA ALA A 227 1.86 16.70 -16.63
C ALA A 227 3.03 15.84 -17.14
N TRP A 228 2.87 14.51 -17.14
CA TRP A 228 3.89 13.64 -17.71
C TRP A 228 3.92 13.89 -19.21
N VAL A 229 5.05 14.36 -19.71
CA VAL A 229 5.24 14.54 -21.14
C VAL A 229 5.53 13.16 -21.72
N ASP A 230 4.80 12.79 -22.78
CA ASP A 230 5.11 11.58 -23.52
C ASP A 230 6.42 11.82 -24.29
N PHE A 231 7.54 11.57 -23.63
CA PHE A 231 8.87 11.77 -24.21
C PHE A 231 9.11 10.88 -25.44
N LEU A 232 8.35 9.78 -25.60
CA LEU A 232 8.38 8.95 -26.81
C LEU A 232 7.54 9.54 -27.95
N ALA A 233 6.61 10.46 -27.65
CA ALA A 233 5.93 11.27 -28.65
C ALA A 233 6.70 12.55 -28.97
N GLU A 234 7.43 13.12 -28.01
CA GLU A 234 8.27 14.30 -28.22
C GLU A 234 9.55 13.99 -28.99
N ASP A 235 10.18 12.84 -28.73
CA ASP A 235 11.42 12.44 -29.37
C ASP A 235 11.27 11.05 -29.99
N GLN A 236 11.02 11.02 -31.30
CA GLN A 236 10.86 9.78 -32.06
C GLN A 236 12.18 9.02 -32.22
N ASP A 237 13.34 9.68 -32.05
CA ASP A 237 14.65 9.05 -32.20
C ASP A 237 14.95 8.07 -31.04
N ILE A 238 14.22 8.18 -29.92
CA ILE A 238 14.27 7.21 -28.81
C ILE A 238 13.66 5.85 -29.20
N ARG A 239 12.85 5.78 -30.27
CA ARG A 239 12.20 4.55 -30.73
C ARG A 239 13.06 3.73 -31.69
N THR A 240 14.18 4.28 -32.18
CA THR A 240 15.11 3.66 -33.13
C THR A 240 16.38 3.18 -32.44
#